data_AF-A0A168MHM7-F1
#
_entry.id   AF-A0A168MHM7-F1
#
_cell.length_a   1.000
_cell.length_b   1.000
_cell.length_c   1.000
_cell.angle_alpha   90.00
_cell.angle_beta   90.00
_cell.angle_gamma   90.00
#
_symmetry.space_group_name_H-M   'P 1'
#
loop_
_entity.id
_entity.type
_entity.pdbx_description
1 polymer ?
#
loop_
_entity_poly.entity_id
_entity_poly.type
_entity_poly.pdbx_seq_one_letter_code
_entity_poly.pdbx_strand_id
1 'polypeptide(L)'
;MTDQENALTTSIKTVFPDTAPLLCYIHIMRNFKLNLEKRFTDKDGWQKTERALYEIIYSTSKDQYLKHLAIYRQLVDDYTTDKGVYGRKYMDGKLTMKEKWVGAYTNLLPHLGNTSTNRVEGAHAALKSILLHSGGGIDTAFNSIDKWYRKMHTIHDYRQDIETFGQRVSFLSSPYKPMISHLVHKVSHFAMELIKRELPYAQESSKITDCTCRTRRNFLLPCRHLLPSSITPIPVTMIDRRWFLNEKDYGELLDGQMKEDEKKRFTEETTTANKRTELQLQFDQAISQLEAKGSGAHNQLLTMAIEALKPVIDIFNTDLTKLQPPPFNNPLKGRPPNTKRFPTKSEQAEENDRKRAKYMEKSRKANTANTALNSLFHVLGPKVNQAKVSKVENPVGDGNCGFRCLSMAIHGDESKYQDIKDRMLGRLKEMKDSYFDSSWFINDSDYDKVEKILSHTGGCLANQELWFSDPECSQLAADTFETPIEFHGPQSSTLYLPIMRHTKYKSYRPIVLNLHSNHIYHVTMKKGTKYGYAGINIMHNAICEKLGIPNQSESYAG
;
A
#
# COMPACT_ATOMS: atom_id res chain seq x y z
N MET A 1 5.93 10.21 -18.90
CA MET A 1 4.93 11.28 -19.10
C MET A 1 5.60 12.60 -18.75
N THR A 2 5.49 13.64 -19.58
CA THR A 2 6.12 14.95 -19.33
C THR A 2 5.20 16.10 -19.73
N ASP A 3 5.48 17.30 -19.23
CA ASP A 3 4.73 18.53 -19.55
C ASP A 3 5.31 19.27 -20.76
N GLN A 4 5.88 18.51 -21.70
CA GLN A 4 6.62 19.03 -22.86
C GLN A 4 7.91 19.76 -22.48
N GLU A 5 8.53 19.36 -21.36
CA GLU A 5 9.82 19.88 -20.93
C GLU A 5 10.97 19.23 -21.74
N ASN A 6 11.63 20.05 -22.57
CA ASN A 6 12.64 19.58 -23.51
C ASN A 6 13.87 18.99 -22.79
N ALA A 7 14.35 19.63 -21.73
CA ALA A 7 15.50 19.15 -20.95
C ALA A 7 15.23 17.74 -20.40
N LEU A 8 14.07 17.55 -19.74
CA LEU A 8 13.66 16.26 -19.22
C LEU A 8 13.50 15.21 -20.33
N THR A 9 12.91 15.59 -21.47
CA THR A 9 12.75 14.68 -22.61
C THR A 9 14.09 14.22 -23.18
N THR A 10 15.06 15.11 -23.28
CA THR A 10 16.42 14.78 -23.71
C THR A 10 17.08 13.81 -22.73
N SER A 11 17.04 14.12 -21.43
CA SER A 11 17.59 13.25 -20.39
C SER A 11 16.95 11.86 -20.37
N ILE A 12 15.62 11.76 -20.54
CA ILE A 12 14.92 10.47 -20.62
C ILE A 12 15.44 9.65 -21.81
N LYS A 13 15.62 10.26 -22.98
CA LYS A 13 16.15 9.54 -24.16
C LYS A 13 17.59 9.08 -23.97
N THR A 14 18.40 9.84 -23.23
CA THR A 14 19.77 9.47 -22.93
C THR A 14 19.84 8.31 -21.93
N VAL A 15 19.04 8.34 -20.87
CA VAL A 15 19.09 7.34 -19.78
C VAL A 15 18.26 6.10 -20.12
N PHE A 16 17.14 6.27 -20.81
CA PHE A 16 16.18 5.21 -21.15
C PHE A 16 15.82 5.26 -22.65
N PRO A 17 16.76 4.89 -23.54
CA PRO A 17 16.60 5.06 -24.99
C PRO A 17 15.39 4.31 -25.56
N ASP A 18 15.01 3.18 -24.96
CA ASP A 18 13.89 2.34 -25.39
C ASP A 18 12.52 2.84 -24.91
N THR A 19 12.48 3.93 -24.13
CA THR A 19 11.21 4.49 -23.63
C THR A 19 10.55 5.40 -24.65
N ALA A 20 9.23 5.30 -24.76
CA ALA A 20 8.40 6.21 -25.56
C ALA A 20 7.84 7.33 -24.65
N PRO A 21 8.45 8.54 -24.61
CA PRO A 21 7.98 9.62 -23.76
C PRO A 21 6.67 10.22 -24.29
N LEU A 22 5.61 10.04 -23.50
CA LEU A 22 4.30 10.66 -23.73
C LEU A 22 4.18 12.05 -23.11
N LEU A 23 3.28 12.86 -23.66
CA LEU A 23 2.93 14.20 -23.17
C LEU A 23 1.64 14.18 -22.35
N CYS A 24 1.63 14.94 -21.25
CA CYS A 24 0.48 15.06 -20.37
C CYS A 24 -0.71 15.68 -21.13
N TYR A 25 -1.81 14.93 -21.27
CA TYR A 25 -2.95 15.42 -22.05
C TYR A 25 -3.58 16.69 -21.45
N ILE A 26 -3.49 16.85 -20.12
CA ILE A 26 -4.01 18.03 -19.41
C ILE A 26 -3.21 19.27 -19.80
N HIS A 27 -1.88 19.16 -19.87
CA HIS A 27 -1.03 20.25 -20.31
C HIS A 27 -1.17 20.54 -21.80
N ILE A 28 -1.37 19.51 -22.63
CA ILE A 28 -1.74 19.69 -24.04
C ILE A 28 -3.04 20.49 -24.16
N MET A 29 -4.09 20.11 -23.43
CA MET A 29 -5.37 20.80 -23.47
C MET A 29 -5.29 22.23 -22.93
N ARG A 30 -4.59 22.46 -21.81
CA ARG A 30 -4.32 23.81 -21.27
C ARG A 30 -3.59 24.67 -22.30
N ASN A 31 -2.60 24.11 -23.00
CA ASN A 31 -1.88 24.82 -24.05
C ASN A 31 -2.77 25.18 -25.24
N PHE A 32 -3.68 24.29 -25.66
CA PHE A 32 -4.69 24.64 -26.67
C PHE A 32 -5.60 25.77 -26.19
N LYS A 33 -6.13 25.65 -24.98
CA LYS A 33 -7.01 26.67 -24.38
C LYS A 33 -6.35 28.05 -24.33
N LEU A 34 -5.17 28.15 -23.73
CA LEU A 34 -4.43 29.42 -23.59
C LEU A 34 -4.14 30.10 -24.94
N ASN A 35 -3.90 29.32 -25.99
CA ASN A 35 -3.50 29.85 -27.30
C ASN A 35 -4.68 30.10 -28.25
N LEU A 36 -5.79 29.37 -28.10
CA LEU A 36 -6.89 29.38 -29.05
C LEU A 36 -8.16 30.04 -28.51
N GLU A 37 -8.53 29.86 -27.23
CA GLU A 37 -9.84 30.28 -26.68
C GLU A 37 -10.12 31.76 -26.95
N LYS A 38 -9.12 32.62 -26.74
CA LYS A 38 -9.22 34.08 -26.96
C LYS A 38 -9.48 34.52 -28.42
N ARG A 39 -9.41 33.60 -29.38
CA ARG A 39 -9.62 33.89 -30.82
C ARG A 39 -11.02 33.53 -31.30
N PHE A 40 -11.78 32.79 -30.49
CA PHE A 40 -13.14 32.40 -30.79
C PHE A 40 -14.09 33.59 -30.61
N THR A 41 -15.07 33.70 -31.51
CA THR A 41 -16.09 34.75 -31.50
C THR A 41 -17.11 34.56 -30.39
N ASP A 42 -17.36 33.31 -30.01
CA ASP A 42 -18.30 32.94 -28.97
C ASP A 42 -17.84 31.71 -28.19
N LYS A 43 -18.46 31.52 -27.03
CA LYS A 43 -18.12 30.47 -26.08
C LYS A 43 -18.55 29.07 -26.56
N ASP A 44 -19.61 28.95 -27.34
CA ASP A 44 -20.12 27.66 -27.84
C ASP A 44 -19.17 27.07 -28.90
N GLY A 45 -18.64 27.92 -29.80
CA GLY A 45 -17.61 27.55 -30.76
C GLY A 45 -16.36 26.97 -30.09
N TRP A 46 -15.90 27.61 -29.00
CA TRP A 46 -14.79 27.06 -28.20
C TRP A 46 -15.16 25.72 -27.56
N GLN A 47 -16.33 25.59 -26.92
CA GLN A 47 -16.75 24.34 -26.28
C GLN A 47 -16.89 23.17 -27.25
N LYS A 48 -17.36 23.42 -28.48
CA LYS A 48 -17.37 22.43 -29.56
C LYS A 48 -15.95 22.03 -29.97
N THR A 49 -15.06 23.01 -30.09
CA THR A 49 -13.65 22.77 -30.45
C THR A 49 -12.92 22.00 -29.36
N GLU A 50 -13.13 22.35 -28.09
CA GLU A 50 -12.56 21.65 -26.94
C GLU A 50 -13.00 20.19 -26.89
N ARG A 51 -14.28 19.91 -27.18
CA ARG A 51 -14.79 18.52 -27.34
C ARG A 51 -14.08 17.79 -28.48
N ALA A 52 -13.94 18.40 -29.65
CA ALA A 52 -13.21 17.79 -30.78
C ALA A 52 -11.74 17.49 -30.42
N LEU A 53 -11.09 18.36 -29.64
CA LEU A 53 -9.73 18.14 -29.14
C LEU A 53 -9.66 16.94 -28.17
N TYR A 54 -10.63 16.77 -27.27
CA TYR A 54 -10.71 15.59 -26.41
C TYR A 54 -10.92 14.31 -27.22
N GLU A 55 -11.76 14.34 -28.25
CA GLU A 55 -11.98 13.19 -29.14
C GLU A 55 -10.70 12.81 -29.92
N ILE A 56 -9.86 13.79 -30.28
CA ILE A 56 -8.54 13.53 -30.85
C ILE A 56 -7.62 12.87 -29.81
N ILE A 57 -7.56 13.41 -28.58
CA ILE A 57 -6.73 12.90 -27.48
C ILE A 57 -7.11 11.47 -27.10
N TYR A 58 -8.40 11.14 -27.08
CA TYR A 58 -8.92 9.84 -26.67
C TYR A 58 -9.28 8.91 -27.82
N SER A 59 -8.94 9.30 -29.05
CA SER A 59 -9.21 8.49 -30.25
C SER A 59 -8.68 7.06 -30.12
N THR A 60 -9.50 6.08 -30.49
CA THR A 60 -9.15 4.64 -30.41
C THR A 60 -8.64 4.08 -31.73
N SER A 61 -8.88 4.79 -32.84
CA SER A 61 -8.45 4.42 -34.18
C SER A 61 -7.98 5.63 -34.98
N LYS A 62 -7.21 5.38 -36.05
CA LYS A 62 -6.78 6.43 -36.98
C LYS A 62 -7.98 7.11 -37.65
N ASP A 63 -9.04 6.38 -37.95
CA ASP A 63 -10.25 6.93 -38.58
C ASP A 63 -10.99 7.87 -37.64
N GLN A 64 -11.15 7.50 -36.36
CA GLN A 64 -11.73 8.37 -35.35
C GLN A 64 -10.89 9.64 -35.20
N TYR A 65 -9.57 9.51 -35.16
CA TYR A 65 -8.66 10.66 -35.11
C TYR A 65 -8.85 11.60 -36.32
N LEU A 66 -8.82 11.06 -37.55
CA LEU A 66 -8.93 11.86 -38.77
C LEU A 66 -10.29 12.56 -38.87
N LYS A 67 -11.38 11.86 -38.49
CA LYS A 67 -12.73 12.44 -38.41
C LYS A 67 -12.76 13.66 -37.48
N HIS A 68 -12.24 13.53 -36.27
CA HIS A 68 -12.27 14.64 -35.30
C HIS A 68 -11.27 15.75 -35.62
N LEU A 69 -10.17 15.44 -36.31
CA LEU A 69 -9.28 16.47 -36.86
C LEU A 69 -9.96 17.30 -37.95
N ALA A 70 -10.76 16.68 -38.81
CA ALA A 70 -11.55 17.40 -39.82
C ALA A 70 -12.61 18.29 -39.15
N ILE A 71 -13.32 17.78 -38.14
CA ILE A 71 -14.28 18.57 -37.34
C ILE A 71 -13.59 19.75 -36.67
N TYR A 72 -12.42 19.53 -36.05
CA TYR A 72 -11.63 20.62 -35.44
C TYR A 72 -11.29 21.70 -36.47
N ARG A 73 -10.84 21.30 -37.68
CA ARG A 73 -10.48 22.24 -38.76
C ARG A 73 -11.68 23.08 -39.19
N GLN A 74 -12.84 22.46 -39.36
CA GLN A 74 -14.07 23.18 -39.67
C GLN A 74 -14.48 24.15 -38.54
N LEU A 75 -14.44 23.70 -37.29
CA LEU A 75 -14.83 24.54 -36.15
C LEU A 75 -13.92 25.77 -35.98
N VAL A 76 -12.61 25.64 -36.22
CA VAL A 76 -11.74 26.83 -36.19
C VAL A 76 -12.01 27.76 -37.37
N ASP A 77 -12.46 27.25 -38.51
CA ASP A 77 -12.78 28.08 -39.68
C ASP A 77 -14.07 28.88 -39.47
N ASP A 78 -15.08 28.25 -38.86
CA ASP A 78 -16.41 28.84 -38.66
C ASP A 78 -16.45 29.84 -37.49
N TYR A 79 -15.71 29.56 -36.42
CA TYR A 79 -15.89 30.24 -35.13
C TYR A 79 -14.71 31.14 -34.69
N THR A 80 -13.65 31.28 -35.49
CA THR A 80 -12.53 32.18 -35.15
C THR A 80 -12.54 33.44 -36.00
N THR A 81 -12.09 34.54 -35.39
CA THR A 81 -12.01 35.86 -36.05
C THR A 81 -11.11 35.87 -37.30
N ASP A 82 -10.10 35.01 -37.34
CA ASP A 82 -9.14 34.88 -38.45
C ASP A 82 -9.45 33.70 -39.39
N LYS A 83 -10.69 33.19 -39.39
CA LYS A 83 -11.15 32.08 -40.26
C LYS A 83 -10.20 30.88 -40.25
N GLY A 84 -9.71 30.54 -39.06
CA GLY A 84 -8.91 29.34 -38.77
C GLY A 84 -7.44 29.42 -39.15
N VAL A 85 -6.91 30.57 -39.61
CA VAL A 85 -5.49 30.72 -39.99
C VAL A 85 -4.55 30.33 -38.85
N TYR A 86 -4.71 30.92 -37.67
CA TYR A 86 -3.90 30.59 -36.50
C TYR A 86 -4.23 29.19 -35.95
N GLY A 87 -5.51 28.83 -35.87
CA GLY A 87 -5.97 27.56 -35.31
C GLY A 87 -5.42 26.34 -36.04
N ARG A 88 -5.38 26.39 -37.39
CA ARG A 88 -4.78 25.34 -38.22
C ARG A 88 -3.27 25.30 -38.06
N LYS A 89 -2.59 26.45 -38.18
CA LYS A 89 -1.13 26.54 -38.00
C LYS A 89 -0.68 26.01 -36.64
N TYR A 90 -1.41 26.35 -35.57
CA TYR A 90 -1.12 25.87 -34.22
C TYR A 90 -1.32 24.36 -34.09
N MET A 91 -2.41 23.82 -34.64
CA MET A 91 -2.66 22.38 -34.69
C MET A 91 -1.57 21.65 -35.46
N ASP A 92 -1.22 22.10 -36.68
CA ASP A 92 -0.19 21.46 -37.51
C ASP A 92 1.17 21.45 -36.79
N GLY A 93 1.51 22.53 -36.08
CA GLY A 93 2.69 22.56 -35.20
C GLY A 93 2.62 21.52 -34.08
N LYS A 94 1.47 21.32 -33.44
CA LYS A 94 1.28 20.27 -32.41
C LYS A 94 1.26 18.86 -32.97
N LEU A 95 0.84 18.68 -34.23
CA LEU A 95 0.83 17.39 -34.91
C LEU A 95 2.24 16.87 -35.25
N THR A 96 3.28 17.70 -35.21
CA THR A 96 4.69 17.25 -35.27
C THR A 96 5.02 16.24 -34.15
N MET A 97 4.30 16.29 -33.03
CA MET A 97 4.44 15.39 -31.89
C MET A 97 3.21 14.50 -31.69
N LYS A 98 2.41 14.25 -32.73
CA LYS A 98 1.15 13.49 -32.65
C LYS A 98 1.29 12.15 -31.94
N GLU A 99 2.41 11.45 -32.13
CA GLU A 99 2.69 10.14 -31.52
C GLU A 99 2.77 10.18 -29.99
N LYS A 100 2.98 11.37 -29.40
CA LYS A 100 3.13 11.54 -27.96
C LYS A 100 1.84 11.94 -27.24
N TRP A 101 0.77 12.31 -27.94
CA TRP A 101 -0.46 12.83 -27.31
C TRP A 101 -1.78 12.44 -28.00
N VAL A 102 -1.76 12.07 -29.28
CA VAL A 102 -2.98 11.66 -30.00
C VAL A 102 -3.30 10.19 -29.67
N GLY A 103 -4.52 9.94 -29.21
CA GLY A 103 -4.99 8.63 -28.75
C GLY A 103 -4.70 7.49 -29.71
N ALA A 104 -4.96 7.69 -31.02
CA ALA A 104 -4.73 6.67 -32.04
C ALA A 104 -3.29 6.14 -32.12
N TYR A 105 -2.30 6.90 -31.61
CA TYR A 105 -0.90 6.50 -31.53
C TYR A 105 -0.51 6.10 -30.11
N THR A 106 -0.91 6.90 -29.12
CA THR A 106 -0.54 6.65 -27.71
C THR A 106 -1.17 5.36 -27.18
N ASN A 107 -2.36 4.99 -27.66
CA ASN A 107 -3.03 3.75 -27.30
C ASN A 107 -2.33 2.49 -27.84
N LEU A 108 -1.29 2.62 -28.66
CA LEU A 108 -0.45 1.50 -29.09
C LEU A 108 0.71 1.22 -28.12
N LEU A 109 0.91 2.09 -27.13
CA LEU A 109 2.02 2.04 -26.19
C LEU A 109 1.58 1.57 -24.79
N PRO A 110 2.47 0.89 -24.04
CA PRO A 110 2.20 0.41 -22.68
C PRO A 110 2.33 1.53 -21.65
N HIS A 111 1.40 2.48 -21.67
CA HIS A 111 1.41 3.62 -20.74
C HIS A 111 0.76 3.32 -19.38
N LEU A 112 0.14 2.14 -19.20
CA LEU A 112 -0.41 1.63 -17.94
C LEU A 112 -1.44 2.57 -17.29
N GLY A 113 -2.22 3.26 -18.13
CA GLY A 113 -3.18 4.28 -17.70
C GLY A 113 -2.57 5.61 -17.25
N ASN A 114 -1.24 5.78 -17.30
CA ASN A 114 -0.61 7.08 -17.07
C ASN A 114 -0.74 7.92 -18.34
N THR A 115 -1.70 8.84 -18.38
CA THR A 115 -1.90 9.82 -19.47
C THR A 115 -1.68 11.26 -19.01
N SER A 116 -1.49 11.48 -17.70
CA SER A 116 -1.22 12.79 -17.10
C SER A 116 -0.15 12.74 -16.00
N THR A 117 0.39 13.90 -15.65
CA THR A 117 1.37 14.15 -14.58
C THR A 117 0.73 14.45 -13.22
N ASN A 118 -0.60 14.51 -13.14
CA ASN A 118 -1.37 14.84 -11.92
C ASN A 118 -0.95 14.04 -10.68
N ARG A 119 -0.61 12.75 -10.84
CA ARG A 119 -0.20 11.91 -9.70
C ARG A 119 1.09 12.43 -9.06
N VAL A 120 2.06 12.83 -9.87
CA VAL A 120 3.34 13.37 -9.40
C VAL A 120 3.13 14.77 -8.86
N GLU A 121 2.41 15.63 -9.60
CA GLU A 121 2.08 16.99 -9.14
C GLU A 121 1.36 17.01 -7.80
N GLY A 122 0.39 16.10 -7.59
CA GLY A 122 -0.34 15.97 -6.34
C GLY A 122 0.54 15.53 -5.18
N ALA A 123 1.46 14.59 -5.39
CA ALA A 123 2.42 14.18 -4.38
C ALA A 123 3.36 15.34 -3.99
N HIS A 124 3.88 16.07 -4.98
CA HIS A 124 4.68 17.27 -4.74
C HIS A 124 3.90 18.37 -4.03
N ALA A 125 2.63 18.60 -4.40
CA ALA A 125 1.77 19.58 -3.75
C ALA A 125 1.52 19.22 -2.27
N ALA A 126 1.27 17.94 -1.97
CA ALA A 126 1.12 17.46 -0.59
C ALA A 126 2.39 17.72 0.23
N LEU A 127 3.56 17.36 -0.32
CA LEU A 127 4.84 17.59 0.34
C LEU A 127 5.12 19.09 0.56
N LYS A 128 4.89 19.91 -0.47
CA LYS A 128 5.02 21.38 -0.36
C LYS A 128 4.10 21.94 0.72
N SER A 129 2.85 21.49 0.80
CA SER A 129 1.91 21.92 1.84
C SER A 129 2.47 21.63 3.23
N ILE A 130 3.02 20.43 3.46
CA ILE A 130 3.62 20.07 4.76
C ILE A 130 4.78 21.01 5.11
N LEU A 131 5.64 21.32 4.13
CA LEU A 131 6.77 22.22 4.31
C LEU A 131 6.32 23.67 4.57
N LEU A 132 5.33 24.17 3.85
CA LEU A 132 4.82 25.54 4.00
C LEU A 132 4.14 25.79 5.36
N HIS A 133 3.49 24.76 5.92
CA HIS A 133 2.87 24.85 7.24
C HIS A 133 3.82 24.46 8.38
N SER A 134 5.05 24.01 8.06
CA SER A 134 6.11 23.77 9.04
C SER A 134 6.85 25.08 9.32
N GLY A 135 6.19 26.02 9.99
CA GLY A 135 6.89 27.20 10.51
C GLY A 135 7.93 26.77 11.54
N GLY A 136 9.23 26.90 11.23
CA GLY A 136 10.32 26.47 12.12
C GLY A 136 11.66 26.28 11.42
N GLY A 137 12.65 25.77 12.17
CA GLY A 137 13.97 25.39 11.66
C GLY A 137 13.94 24.11 10.82
N ILE A 138 15.11 23.70 10.33
CA ILE A 138 15.30 22.47 9.54
C ILE A 138 14.80 21.22 10.29
N ASP A 139 14.91 21.20 11.62
CA ASP A 139 14.43 20.15 12.50
C ASP A 139 12.91 19.97 12.43
N THR A 140 12.14 21.06 12.46
CA THR A 140 10.68 21.01 12.32
C THR A 140 10.29 20.49 10.94
N ALA A 141 10.94 20.97 9.88
CA ALA A 141 10.67 20.52 8.51
C ALA A 141 10.98 19.03 8.35
N PHE A 142 12.12 18.57 8.89
CA PHE A 142 12.51 17.16 8.88
C PHE A 142 11.47 16.27 9.58
N ASN A 143 11.07 16.64 10.81
CA ASN A 143 10.09 15.88 11.58
C ASN A 143 8.72 15.81 10.89
N SER A 144 8.29 16.90 10.25
CA SER A 144 7.05 16.93 9.47
C SER A 144 7.12 16.01 8.25
N ILE A 145 8.26 15.98 7.55
CA ILE A 145 8.49 15.08 6.42
C ILE A 145 8.50 13.61 6.88
N ASP A 146 9.24 13.29 7.94
CA ASP A 146 9.31 11.94 8.52
C ASP A 146 7.91 11.43 8.92
N LYS A 147 7.14 12.25 9.64
CA LYS A 147 5.75 11.92 10.01
C LYS A 147 4.88 11.66 8.79
N TRP A 148 5.04 12.43 7.72
CA TRP A 148 4.31 12.20 6.47
C TRP A 148 4.71 10.88 5.81
N TYR A 149 6.00 10.58 5.70
CA TYR A 149 6.47 9.31 5.14
C TYR A 149 5.95 8.12 5.96
N ARG A 150 5.99 8.18 7.30
CA ARG A 150 5.41 7.14 8.16
C ARG A 150 3.92 6.95 7.89
N LYS A 151 3.16 8.04 7.76
CA LYS A 151 1.74 7.99 7.40
C LYS A 151 1.52 7.38 6.00
N MET A 152 2.36 7.73 5.03
CA MET A 152 2.30 7.15 3.68
C MET A 152 2.61 5.65 3.71
N HIS A 153 3.58 5.22 4.52
CA HIS A 153 3.85 3.80 4.76
C HIS A 153 2.63 3.09 5.35
N THR A 154 1.97 3.66 6.36
CA THR A 154 0.73 3.07 6.90
C THR A 154 -0.38 2.95 5.86
N ILE A 155 -0.57 3.98 5.02
CA ILE A 155 -1.56 3.96 3.94
C ILE A 155 -1.19 2.91 2.88
N HIS A 156 0.10 2.79 2.57
CA HIS A 156 0.60 1.79 1.63
C HIS A 156 0.38 0.38 2.17
N ASP A 157 0.76 0.11 3.42
CA ASP A 157 0.55 -1.17 4.09
C ASP A 157 -0.94 -1.53 4.09
N TYR A 158 -1.83 -0.60 4.45
CA TYR A 158 -3.28 -0.80 4.40
C TYR A 158 -3.79 -1.11 2.98
N ARG A 159 -3.28 -0.42 1.95
CA ARG A 159 -3.65 -0.71 0.56
C ARG A 159 -3.13 -2.07 0.11
N GLN A 160 -1.90 -2.42 0.47
CA GLN A 160 -1.33 -3.72 0.20
C GLN A 160 -2.14 -4.82 0.90
N ASP A 161 -2.62 -4.57 2.12
CA ASP A 161 -3.49 -5.49 2.84
C ASP A 161 -4.85 -5.62 2.15
N ILE A 162 -5.45 -4.56 1.59
CA ILE A 162 -6.67 -4.70 0.77
C ILE A 162 -6.41 -5.52 -0.50
N GLU A 163 -5.30 -5.27 -1.19
CA GLU A 163 -4.96 -5.97 -2.42
C GLU A 163 -4.65 -7.46 -2.16
N THR A 164 -3.96 -7.73 -1.05
CA THR A 164 -3.51 -9.08 -0.67
C THR A 164 -4.60 -9.86 0.06
N PHE A 165 -5.30 -9.21 0.99
CA PHE A 165 -6.19 -9.84 1.96
C PHE A 165 -7.68 -9.43 1.82
N GLY A 166 -7.97 -8.39 1.05
CA GLY A 166 -9.34 -7.93 0.80
C GLY A 166 -10.05 -8.75 -0.28
N GLN A 167 -11.29 -9.14 -0.02
CA GLN A 167 -12.10 -9.94 -0.94
C GLN A 167 -13.02 -9.08 -1.83
N ARG A 168 -13.15 -9.48 -3.10
CA ARG A 168 -14.31 -9.12 -3.96
C ARG A 168 -14.94 -10.43 -4.44
N VAL A 169 -16.08 -10.78 -3.85
CA VAL A 169 -16.81 -12.06 -3.94
C VAL A 169 -17.30 -12.43 -5.35
N SER A 170 -17.16 -11.54 -6.34
CA SER A 170 -17.94 -11.58 -7.59
C SER A 170 -17.57 -12.67 -8.59
N PHE A 171 -16.63 -13.59 -8.29
CA PHE A 171 -16.23 -14.65 -9.23
C PHE A 171 -16.06 -16.05 -8.62
N LEU A 172 -16.35 -16.23 -7.32
CA LEU A 172 -16.23 -17.55 -6.66
C LEU A 172 -17.19 -18.61 -7.24
N SER A 173 -18.25 -18.17 -7.91
CA SER A 173 -19.26 -19.01 -8.57
C SER A 173 -19.19 -18.96 -10.11
N SER A 174 -18.15 -18.37 -10.69
CA SER A 174 -18.02 -18.20 -12.14
C SER A 174 -17.45 -19.46 -12.81
N PRO A 175 -17.91 -19.83 -14.02
CA PRO A 175 -17.34 -20.95 -14.79
C PRO A 175 -15.84 -20.73 -15.13
N TYR A 176 -15.37 -19.48 -15.08
CA TYR A 176 -13.96 -19.13 -15.34
C TYR A 176 -13.07 -19.15 -14.09
N LYS A 177 -13.59 -19.52 -12.90
CA LYS A 177 -12.81 -19.62 -11.66
C LYS A 177 -11.50 -20.41 -11.86
N PRO A 178 -11.48 -21.60 -12.50
CA PRO A 178 -10.25 -22.37 -12.68
C PRO A 178 -9.17 -21.62 -13.48
N MET A 179 -9.55 -20.68 -14.35
CA MET A 179 -8.61 -19.92 -15.18
C MET A 179 -7.82 -18.90 -14.37
N ILE A 180 -8.42 -18.33 -13.33
CA ILE A 180 -7.86 -17.21 -12.56
C ILE A 180 -7.47 -17.56 -11.12
N SER A 181 -7.91 -18.70 -10.57
CA SER A 181 -7.68 -19.07 -9.16
C SER A 181 -6.22 -18.89 -8.73
N HIS A 182 -5.27 -19.32 -9.56
CA HIS A 182 -3.85 -19.26 -9.25
C HIS A 182 -3.26 -17.83 -9.23
N LEU A 183 -3.98 -16.83 -9.76
CA LEU A 183 -3.61 -15.40 -9.79
C LEU A 183 -4.28 -14.59 -8.67
N VAL A 184 -5.32 -15.15 -8.03
CA VAL A 184 -6.08 -14.48 -6.97
C VAL A 184 -5.12 -14.12 -5.83
N HIS A 185 -5.27 -12.90 -5.29
CA HIS A 185 -4.40 -12.27 -4.30
C HIS A 185 -2.94 -12.04 -4.74
N LYS A 186 -2.47 -12.56 -5.90
CA LYS A 186 -1.12 -12.36 -6.44
C LYS A 186 -1.03 -11.20 -7.41
N VAL A 187 -2.10 -10.96 -8.14
CA VAL A 187 -2.23 -9.88 -9.11
C VAL A 187 -3.15 -8.80 -8.55
N SER A 188 -2.81 -7.54 -8.79
CA SER A 188 -3.62 -6.38 -8.36
C SER A 188 -5.07 -6.48 -8.82
N HIS A 189 -5.99 -5.97 -8.01
CA HIS A 189 -7.42 -5.95 -8.30
C HIS A 189 -7.71 -5.27 -9.63
N PHE A 190 -7.01 -4.19 -9.95
CA PHE A 190 -7.19 -3.47 -11.22
C PHE A 190 -6.92 -4.38 -12.43
N ALA A 191 -5.79 -5.08 -12.45
CA ALA A 191 -5.44 -5.98 -13.54
C ALA A 191 -6.38 -7.18 -13.60
N MET A 192 -6.72 -7.74 -12.44
CA MET A 192 -7.67 -8.84 -12.33
C MET A 192 -9.04 -8.48 -12.94
N GLU A 193 -9.57 -7.28 -12.67
CA GLU A 193 -10.84 -6.83 -13.24
C GLU A 193 -10.78 -6.62 -14.76
N LEU A 194 -9.65 -6.18 -15.30
CA LEU A 194 -9.47 -6.09 -16.76
C LEU A 194 -9.45 -7.48 -17.41
N ILE A 195 -8.73 -8.45 -16.82
CA ILE A 195 -8.71 -9.84 -17.31
C ILE A 195 -10.12 -10.44 -17.25
N LYS A 196 -10.83 -10.26 -16.13
CA LYS A 196 -12.20 -10.78 -15.95
C LYS A 196 -13.18 -10.29 -17.02
N ARG A 197 -13.06 -9.04 -17.47
CA ARG A 197 -13.91 -8.48 -18.53
C ARG A 197 -13.66 -9.12 -19.90
N GLU A 198 -12.49 -9.69 -20.12
CA GLU A 198 -12.12 -10.32 -21.39
C GLU A 198 -12.48 -11.82 -21.42
N LEU A 199 -12.55 -12.49 -20.26
CA LEU A 199 -12.80 -13.94 -20.13
C LEU A 199 -14.07 -14.42 -20.84
N PRO A 200 -15.25 -13.80 -20.68
CA PRO A 200 -16.48 -14.28 -21.32
C PRO A 200 -16.40 -14.30 -22.85
N TYR A 201 -15.58 -13.42 -23.43
CA TYR A 201 -15.46 -13.27 -24.88
C TYR A 201 -14.30 -14.09 -25.47
N ALA A 202 -13.51 -14.78 -24.64
CA ALA A 202 -12.31 -15.49 -25.09
C ALA A 202 -12.64 -16.69 -25.99
N GLN A 203 -13.81 -17.31 -25.81
CA GLN A 203 -14.27 -18.46 -26.61
C GLN A 203 -14.77 -18.03 -27.99
N GLU A 204 -15.48 -16.91 -28.06
CA GLU A 204 -16.10 -16.41 -29.30
C GLU A 204 -15.11 -15.65 -30.20
N SER A 205 -13.95 -15.26 -29.65
CA SER A 205 -12.98 -14.42 -30.35
C SER A 205 -11.91 -15.26 -31.06
N SER A 206 -11.62 -14.91 -32.31
CA SER A 206 -10.49 -15.46 -33.08
C SER A 206 -9.16 -15.22 -32.36
N LYS A 207 -8.25 -16.19 -32.39
CA LYS A 207 -6.91 -15.98 -31.82
C LYS A 207 -6.07 -15.13 -32.75
N ILE A 208 -5.67 -13.96 -32.26
CA ILE A 208 -4.92 -12.95 -33.02
C ILE A 208 -3.68 -12.58 -32.22
N THR A 209 -2.52 -13.06 -32.67
CA THR A 209 -1.23 -12.85 -32.02
C THR A 209 -0.75 -11.40 -32.06
N ASP A 210 -1.21 -10.58 -32.99
CA ASP A 210 -0.81 -9.16 -33.13
C ASP A 210 -1.94 -8.16 -32.86
N CYS A 211 -2.92 -8.54 -32.05
CA CYS A 211 -4.06 -7.67 -31.76
C CYS A 211 -3.65 -6.31 -31.14
N THR A 212 -4.46 -5.28 -31.43
CA THR A 212 -4.29 -3.91 -30.93
C THR A 212 -5.19 -3.60 -29.74
N CYS A 213 -5.74 -4.62 -29.09
CA CYS A 213 -6.65 -4.47 -27.96
C CYS A 213 -6.03 -3.63 -26.84
N ARG A 214 -6.82 -2.69 -26.31
CA ARG A 214 -6.44 -1.78 -25.22
C ARG A 214 -5.84 -2.51 -24.02
N THR A 215 -6.50 -3.59 -23.57
CA THR A 215 -6.08 -4.43 -22.44
C THR A 215 -4.65 -4.95 -22.62
N ARG A 216 -4.30 -5.34 -23.85
CA ARG A 216 -2.96 -5.81 -24.19
C ARG A 216 -1.97 -4.66 -24.37
N ARG A 217 -2.29 -3.69 -25.22
CA ARG A 217 -1.32 -2.65 -25.62
C ARG A 217 -1.04 -1.66 -24.50
N ASN A 218 -2.05 -1.21 -23.75
CA ASN A 218 -1.84 -0.20 -22.72
C ASN A 218 -1.47 -0.79 -21.38
N PHE A 219 -2.02 -1.95 -21.05
CA PHE A 219 -1.87 -2.55 -19.74
C PHE A 219 -0.99 -3.79 -19.73
N LEU A 220 -0.54 -4.32 -20.88
CA LEU A 220 0.27 -5.54 -20.92
C LEU A 220 -0.41 -6.72 -20.20
N LEU A 221 -1.72 -6.85 -20.44
CA LEU A 221 -2.57 -7.91 -19.90
C LEU A 221 -3.19 -8.73 -21.05
N PRO A 222 -3.54 -10.00 -20.83
CA PRO A 222 -4.16 -10.81 -21.87
C PRO A 222 -5.55 -10.27 -22.22
N CYS A 223 -5.78 -10.01 -23.51
CA CYS A 223 -7.11 -9.72 -24.04
C CYS A 223 -7.81 -11.00 -24.51
N ARG A 224 -9.11 -10.93 -24.85
CA ARG A 224 -9.90 -12.06 -25.38
C ARG A 224 -9.22 -12.86 -26.52
N HIS A 225 -8.45 -12.22 -27.38
CA HIS A 225 -7.74 -12.86 -28.49
C HIS A 225 -6.51 -13.69 -28.07
N LEU A 226 -5.98 -13.47 -26.87
CA LEU A 226 -4.81 -14.18 -26.33
C LEU A 226 -5.18 -15.20 -25.25
N LEU A 227 -6.27 -14.94 -24.52
CA LEU A 227 -6.75 -15.84 -23.48
C LEU A 227 -7.03 -17.25 -24.05
N PRO A 228 -6.79 -18.33 -23.30
CA PRO A 228 -7.16 -19.68 -23.74
C PRO A 228 -8.65 -19.78 -24.05
N SER A 229 -9.02 -20.54 -25.10
CA SER A 229 -10.45 -20.83 -25.39
C SER A 229 -11.03 -21.89 -24.45
N SER A 230 -10.18 -22.81 -23.97
CA SER A 230 -10.56 -23.81 -22.96
C SER A 230 -10.44 -23.23 -21.55
N ILE A 231 -11.23 -23.77 -20.62
CA ILE A 231 -11.16 -23.44 -19.18
C ILE A 231 -9.87 -24.02 -18.60
N THR A 232 -8.76 -23.31 -18.82
CA THR A 232 -7.42 -23.67 -18.36
C THR A 232 -6.78 -22.47 -17.65
N PRO A 233 -5.88 -22.70 -16.68
CA PRO A 233 -5.15 -21.63 -16.01
C PRO A 233 -4.48 -20.68 -17.01
N ILE A 234 -4.70 -19.37 -16.83
CA ILE A 234 -4.03 -18.34 -17.65
C ILE A 234 -2.52 -18.43 -17.43
N PRO A 235 -1.68 -18.52 -18.48
CA PRO A 235 -0.24 -18.49 -18.32
C PRO A 235 0.24 -17.18 -17.69
N VAL A 236 1.13 -17.30 -16.71
CA VAL A 236 1.65 -16.17 -15.91
C VAL A 236 2.45 -15.21 -16.79
N THR A 237 3.11 -15.75 -17.83
CA THR A 237 3.86 -15.00 -18.84
C THR A 237 3.01 -14.03 -19.66
N MET A 238 1.68 -14.17 -19.67
CA MET A 238 0.78 -13.23 -20.35
C MET A 238 0.52 -11.95 -19.54
N ILE A 239 0.91 -11.91 -18.27
CA ILE A 239 0.65 -10.80 -17.34
C ILE A 239 1.99 -10.16 -17.01
N ASP A 240 2.12 -8.87 -17.30
CA ASP A 240 3.33 -8.13 -16.94
C ASP A 240 3.57 -8.12 -15.43
N ARG A 241 4.83 -8.36 -15.03
CA ARG A 241 5.28 -8.43 -13.62
C ARG A 241 4.81 -7.27 -12.76
N ARG A 242 4.61 -6.08 -13.36
CA ARG A 242 4.19 -4.87 -12.65
C ARG A 242 2.83 -5.01 -11.98
N TRP A 243 1.98 -5.90 -12.47
CA TRP A 243 0.67 -6.14 -11.88
C TRP A 243 0.69 -7.10 -10.70
N PHE A 244 1.82 -7.75 -10.42
CA PHE A 244 1.96 -8.63 -9.26
C PHE A 244 2.22 -7.80 -8.00
N LEU A 245 1.59 -8.20 -6.89
CA LEU A 245 1.69 -7.48 -5.63
C LEU A 245 3.06 -7.63 -4.98
N ASN A 246 3.72 -8.77 -5.18
CA ASN A 246 5.07 -9.03 -4.71
C ASN A 246 5.91 -9.68 -5.81
N GLU A 247 7.18 -9.33 -5.88
CA GLU A 247 8.13 -9.89 -6.85
C GLU A 247 8.32 -11.40 -6.69
N LYS A 248 8.28 -11.89 -5.45
CA LYS A 248 8.35 -13.32 -5.12
C LYS A 248 7.17 -14.11 -5.71
N ASP A 249 5.95 -13.56 -5.65
CA ASP A 249 4.76 -14.22 -6.20
C ASP A 249 4.89 -14.44 -7.71
N TYR A 250 5.52 -13.49 -8.42
CA TYR A 250 5.80 -13.62 -9.84
C TYR A 250 6.85 -14.69 -10.12
N GLY A 251 7.98 -14.66 -9.39
CA GLY A 251 9.05 -15.65 -9.53
C GLY A 251 8.59 -17.09 -9.27
N GLU A 252 7.89 -17.35 -8.16
CA GLU A 252 7.38 -18.67 -7.79
C GLU A 252 6.41 -19.25 -8.84
N LEU A 253 5.59 -18.38 -9.44
CA LEU A 253 4.64 -18.77 -10.48
C LEU A 253 5.31 -19.03 -11.84
N LEU A 254 6.37 -18.27 -12.15
CA LEU A 254 7.15 -18.43 -13.37
C LEU A 254 8.07 -19.65 -13.35
N ASP A 255 8.63 -20.00 -12.19
CA ASP A 255 9.55 -21.13 -12.05
C ASP A 255 8.89 -22.47 -12.44
N GLY A 256 7.56 -22.56 -12.36
CA GLY A 256 6.77 -23.69 -12.85
C GLY A 256 6.43 -23.66 -14.36
N GLN A 257 6.77 -22.60 -15.11
CA GLN A 257 6.27 -22.36 -16.48
C GLN A 257 7.32 -21.92 -17.54
N MET A 258 8.57 -21.59 -17.18
CA MET A 258 9.54 -20.97 -18.12
C MET A 258 10.74 -21.85 -18.55
N LYS A 259 11.27 -21.56 -19.75
CA LYS A 259 12.57 -22.03 -20.29
C LYS A 259 13.74 -21.16 -19.78
N GLU A 260 14.97 -21.69 -19.78
CA GLU A 260 16.16 -21.14 -19.11
C GLU A 260 16.56 -19.69 -19.47
N ASP A 261 16.24 -19.20 -20.68
CA ASP A 261 16.74 -17.91 -21.15
C ASP A 261 16.03 -16.70 -20.51
N GLU A 262 14.76 -16.85 -20.12
CA GLU A 262 14.02 -15.79 -19.43
C GLU A 262 14.37 -15.70 -17.94
N LYS A 263 14.91 -16.78 -17.34
CA LYS A 263 15.45 -16.80 -15.96
C LYS A 263 16.64 -15.86 -15.79
N LYS A 264 17.47 -15.68 -16.83
CA LYS A 264 18.67 -14.82 -16.80
C LYS A 264 18.34 -13.33 -16.71
N ARG A 265 17.27 -12.86 -17.38
CA ARG A 265 16.83 -11.46 -17.31
C ARG A 265 16.18 -11.11 -15.95
N PHE A 266 15.45 -12.05 -15.36
CA PHE A 266 14.84 -11.89 -14.04
C PHE A 266 15.91 -11.77 -12.94
N THR A 267 16.97 -12.57 -13.02
CA THR A 267 18.06 -12.54 -12.03
C THR A 267 18.83 -11.22 -11.99
N GLU A 268 18.93 -10.50 -13.12
CA GLU A 268 19.62 -9.19 -13.23
C GLU A 268 18.80 -8.00 -12.68
N GLU A 269 17.46 -8.03 -12.74
CA GLU A 269 16.62 -6.96 -12.16
C GLU A 269 16.31 -7.19 -10.67
N THR A 270 16.11 -8.46 -10.27
CA THR A 270 15.95 -8.83 -8.85
C THR A 270 17.22 -8.51 -8.04
N THR A 271 18.40 -8.50 -8.67
CA THR A 271 19.63 -8.05 -8.00
C THR A 271 19.55 -6.59 -7.53
N THR A 272 18.79 -5.72 -8.23
CA THR A 272 18.66 -4.29 -7.86
C THR A 272 17.66 -4.09 -6.71
N ALA A 273 16.53 -4.81 -6.72
CA ALA A 273 15.55 -4.82 -5.62
C ALA A 273 16.11 -5.47 -4.35
N ASN A 274 16.90 -6.54 -4.51
CA ASN A 274 17.66 -7.16 -3.42
C ASN A 274 18.70 -6.18 -2.86
N LYS A 275 19.41 -5.43 -3.72
CA LYS A 275 20.35 -4.39 -3.27
C LYS A 275 19.69 -3.30 -2.44
N ARG A 276 18.48 -2.84 -2.81
CA ARG A 276 17.73 -1.85 -2.02
C ARG A 276 17.31 -2.41 -0.65
N THR A 277 16.85 -3.66 -0.63
CA THR A 277 16.44 -4.34 0.61
C THR A 277 17.64 -4.60 1.52
N GLU A 278 18.78 -4.97 0.93
CA GLU A 278 20.05 -5.18 1.61
C GLU A 278 20.63 -3.86 2.14
N LEU A 279 20.59 -2.77 1.36
CA LEU A 279 20.95 -1.43 1.81
C LEU A 279 20.07 -0.95 2.97
N GLN A 280 18.76 -1.19 2.91
CA GLN A 280 17.84 -0.87 4.00
C GLN A 280 18.20 -1.68 5.25
N LEU A 281 18.47 -2.98 5.10
CA LEU A 281 18.89 -3.84 6.20
C LEU A 281 20.23 -3.40 6.79
N GLN A 282 21.22 -3.06 5.95
CA GLN A 282 22.52 -2.54 6.38
C GLN A 282 22.37 -1.20 7.10
N PHE A 283 21.49 -0.32 6.62
CA PHE A 283 21.17 0.95 7.28
C PHE A 283 20.52 0.71 8.65
N ASP A 284 19.49 -0.15 8.72
CA ASP A 284 18.80 -0.49 9.97
C ASP A 284 19.76 -1.19 10.96
N GLN A 285 20.68 -2.03 10.48
CA GLN A 285 21.75 -2.65 11.26
C GLN A 285 22.77 -1.64 11.75
N ALA A 286 23.19 -0.68 10.91
CA ALA A 286 24.12 0.38 11.31
C ALA A 286 23.50 1.27 12.39
N ILE A 287 22.23 1.66 12.23
CA ILE A 287 21.47 2.38 13.26
C ILE A 287 21.40 1.54 14.55
N SER A 288 21.07 0.26 14.46
CA SER A 288 21.01 -0.64 15.62
C SER A 288 22.37 -0.80 16.32
N GLN A 289 23.48 -0.84 15.56
CA GLN A 289 24.85 -0.92 16.11
C GLN A 289 25.28 0.37 16.80
N LEU A 290 24.84 1.52 16.29
CA LEU A 290 25.07 2.82 16.92
C LEU A 290 24.26 2.95 18.21
N GLU A 291 23.03 2.45 18.21
CA GLU A 291 22.18 2.39 19.39
C GLU A 291 22.75 1.41 20.45
N ALA A 292 23.38 0.31 20.04
CA ALA A 292 23.95 -0.70 20.94
C ALA A 292 25.25 -0.28 21.64
N LYS A 293 26.02 0.64 21.07
CA LYS A 293 27.36 1.05 21.58
C LYS A 293 27.33 2.29 22.48
N GLY A 294 26.14 2.83 22.76
CA GLY A 294 25.97 4.07 23.53
C GLY A 294 26.17 3.93 25.04
N SER A 295 27.43 3.87 25.51
CA SER A 295 27.81 4.34 26.85
C SER A 295 29.25 4.87 26.87
N GLY A 296 29.44 6.09 26.35
CA GLY A 296 30.67 6.87 26.53
C GLY A 296 30.99 7.82 25.37
N ALA A 297 31.31 9.08 25.70
CA ALA A 297 31.87 10.15 24.87
C ALA A 297 31.14 10.52 23.55
N HIS A 298 30.40 11.64 23.57
CA HIS A 298 29.60 12.20 22.47
C HIS A 298 30.37 12.36 21.13
N ASN A 299 31.67 12.65 21.15
CA ASN A 299 32.46 12.83 19.92
C ASN A 299 32.87 11.50 19.27
N GLN A 300 33.15 10.45 20.05
CA GLN A 300 33.52 9.14 19.50
C GLN A 300 32.32 8.44 18.85
N LEU A 301 31.14 8.51 19.46
CA LEU A 301 29.91 7.96 18.86
C LEU A 301 29.53 8.66 17.56
N LEU A 302 29.77 9.98 17.45
CA LEU A 302 29.54 10.72 16.21
C LEU A 302 30.50 10.28 15.10
N THR A 303 31.79 10.11 15.43
CA THR A 303 32.80 9.59 14.48
C THR A 303 32.49 8.15 14.06
N MET A 304 32.07 7.29 14.99
CA MET A 304 31.66 5.92 14.71
C MET A 304 30.38 5.86 13.86
N ALA A 305 29.43 6.78 14.06
CA ALA A 305 28.25 6.91 13.20
C ALA A 305 28.62 7.33 11.78
N ILE A 306 29.53 8.29 11.65
CA ILE A 306 30.06 8.74 10.36
C ILE A 306 30.82 7.60 9.65
N GLU A 307 31.61 6.81 10.38
CA GLU A 307 32.33 5.66 9.83
C GLU A 307 31.41 4.49 9.46
N ALA A 308 30.40 4.18 10.28
CA ALA A 308 29.42 3.12 9.99
C ALA A 308 28.50 3.47 8.82
N LEU A 309 28.20 4.75 8.62
CA LEU A 309 27.41 5.25 7.48
C LEU A 309 28.25 5.53 6.23
N LYS A 310 29.58 5.59 6.34
CA LYS A 310 30.50 5.87 5.24
C LYS A 310 30.34 4.93 4.04
N PRO A 311 30.20 3.60 4.21
CA PRO A 311 29.97 2.69 3.08
C PRO A 311 28.64 2.97 2.37
N VAL A 312 27.59 3.34 3.12
CA VAL A 312 26.28 3.71 2.56
C VAL A 312 26.37 5.03 1.80
N ILE A 313 27.08 6.02 2.37
CA ILE A 313 27.34 7.32 1.74
C ILE A 313 28.19 7.16 0.47
N ASP A 314 29.21 6.31 0.49
CA ASP A 314 30.09 6.05 -0.66
C ASP A 314 29.36 5.36 -1.81
N ILE A 315 28.31 4.58 -1.53
CA ILE A 315 27.39 4.05 -2.56
C ILE A 315 26.60 5.18 -3.25
N PHE A 316 26.28 6.25 -2.53
CA PHE A 316 25.63 7.45 -3.08
C PHE A 316 26.61 8.50 -3.63
N ASN A 317 27.93 8.33 -3.42
CA ASN A 317 28.99 9.12 -4.07
C ASN A 317 29.15 8.74 -5.55
N THR A 318 28.02 8.61 -6.27
CA THR A 318 28.01 8.80 -7.72
C THR A 318 28.22 10.28 -7.96
N ASP A 319 29.48 10.70 -8.08
CA ASP A 319 29.97 12.02 -8.49
C ASP A 319 28.94 13.18 -8.38
N LEU A 320 28.55 13.49 -7.14
CA LEU A 320 27.62 14.58 -6.82
C LEU A 320 28.16 15.96 -7.24
N THR A 321 29.43 16.03 -7.65
CA THR A 321 30.06 17.25 -8.18
C THR A 321 29.40 17.76 -9.47
N LYS A 322 28.60 16.91 -10.15
CA LYS A 322 27.83 17.30 -11.34
C LYS A 322 26.49 17.99 -11.04
N LEU A 323 26.04 18.01 -9.77
CA LEU A 323 24.82 18.71 -9.37
C LEU A 323 25.16 20.13 -8.91
N GLN A 324 25.01 21.10 -9.81
CA GLN A 324 25.14 22.51 -9.42
C GLN A 324 23.85 22.97 -8.71
N PRO A 325 23.94 23.54 -7.49
CA PRO A 325 22.80 24.18 -6.86
C PRO A 325 22.36 25.42 -7.67
N PRO A 326 21.06 25.76 -7.69
CA PRO A 326 20.60 26.97 -8.36
C PRO A 326 21.18 28.22 -7.67
N PRO A 327 21.52 29.28 -8.43
CA PRO A 327 22.20 30.46 -7.88
C PRO A 327 21.30 31.19 -6.87
N PHE A 328 21.86 31.44 -5.69
CA PHE A 328 21.26 32.24 -4.62
C PHE A 328 21.41 33.74 -4.94
N ASN A 329 20.31 34.50 -4.97
CA ASN A 329 20.36 35.97 -5.03
C ASN A 329 19.94 36.61 -3.69
N ASN A 330 20.94 37.28 -3.11
CA ASN A 330 20.98 38.31 -2.06
C ASN A 330 20.78 37.97 -0.57
N PRO A 331 21.63 38.53 0.33
CA PRO A 331 21.51 38.40 1.79
C PRO A 331 20.61 39.48 2.40
N LEU A 332 19.79 39.11 3.40
CA LEU A 332 19.00 40.05 4.20
C LEU A 332 19.75 40.44 5.48
N LYS A 333 19.75 41.74 5.77
CA LYS A 333 20.37 42.41 6.93
C LYS A 333 19.82 41.91 8.27
N GLY A 334 20.68 41.91 9.29
CA GLY A 334 20.40 41.47 10.65
C GLY A 334 19.39 42.32 11.44
N ARG A 335 19.03 41.81 12.63
CA ARG A 335 17.95 42.27 13.51
C ARG A 335 18.45 43.29 14.57
N PRO A 336 17.66 44.35 14.92
CA PRO A 336 17.99 45.28 16.00
C PRO A 336 17.70 44.74 17.42
N PRO A 337 18.27 45.36 18.47
CA PRO A 337 18.29 44.84 19.84
C PRO A 337 17.15 45.39 20.70
N ASN A 338 16.47 44.48 21.42
CA ASN A 338 15.76 44.62 22.72
C ASN A 338 14.43 43.86 22.74
N THR A 339 14.45 42.62 23.26
CA THR A 339 13.35 42.07 24.08
C THR A 339 13.90 41.02 25.06
N LYS A 340 13.29 40.96 26.26
CA LYS A 340 13.77 40.27 27.47
C LYS A 340 14.01 38.76 27.29
N ARG A 341 14.99 38.23 28.05
CA ARG A 341 15.50 36.85 28.00
C ARG A 341 14.48 35.83 28.52
N PHE A 342 14.26 34.78 27.73
CA PHE A 342 13.56 33.55 28.11
C PHE A 342 14.43 32.67 29.01
N PRO A 343 13.82 31.80 29.86
CA PRO A 343 14.56 30.85 30.70
C PRO A 343 15.58 30.06 29.87
N THR A 344 16.75 29.82 30.44
CA THR A 344 17.84 29.15 29.74
C THR A 344 17.55 27.68 29.51
N LYS A 345 18.19 27.12 28.47
CA LYS A 345 18.14 25.68 28.18
C LYS A 345 18.57 24.81 29.37
N SER A 346 19.39 25.33 30.30
CA SER A 346 19.78 24.64 31.53
C SER A 346 18.61 24.50 32.50
N GLU A 347 17.87 25.59 32.72
CA GLU A 347 16.70 25.62 33.61
C GLU A 347 15.52 24.80 33.04
N GLN A 348 15.40 24.70 31.71
CA GLN A 348 14.46 23.80 31.04
C GLN A 348 14.93 22.33 31.01
N ALA A 349 16.24 22.07 31.13
CA ALA A 349 16.81 20.72 31.15
C ALA A 349 16.61 20.07 32.52
N GLU A 350 16.81 20.78 33.63
CA GLU A 350 16.61 20.25 34.99
C GLU A 350 15.15 19.82 35.26
N GLU A 351 14.18 20.57 34.73
CA GLU A 351 12.75 20.25 34.78
C GLU A 351 12.39 18.99 33.94
N ASN A 352 13.12 18.75 32.84
CA ASN A 352 12.93 17.59 31.95
C ASN A 352 13.69 16.35 32.42
N ASP A 353 14.82 16.51 33.10
CA ASP A 353 15.61 15.44 33.70
C ASP A 353 14.87 14.82 34.90
N ARG A 354 14.16 15.64 35.71
CA ARG A 354 13.21 15.15 36.73
C ARG A 354 12.06 14.32 36.15
N LYS A 355 11.67 14.55 34.89
CA LYS A 355 10.63 13.79 34.18
C LYS A 355 11.18 12.52 33.50
N ARG A 356 12.44 12.53 33.05
CA ARG A 356 13.13 11.39 32.41
C ARG A 356 13.64 10.31 33.38
N ALA A 357 13.99 10.69 34.62
CA ALA A 357 14.35 9.71 35.66
C ALA A 357 13.22 8.69 35.94
N LYS A 358 11.95 9.09 35.78
CA LYS A 358 10.78 8.20 35.90
C LYS A 358 10.57 7.28 34.69
N TYR A 359 11.27 7.50 33.57
CA TYR A 359 11.10 6.76 32.31
C TYR A 359 12.19 5.70 32.06
N MET A 360 13.37 5.84 32.67
CA MET A 360 14.54 4.97 32.49
C MET A 360 14.41 3.58 33.13
N GLU A 361 13.50 3.39 34.08
CA GLU A 361 13.17 2.08 34.67
C GLU A 361 12.55 1.12 33.63
N LYS A 362 11.94 1.65 32.56
CA LYS A 362 11.13 0.88 31.59
C LYS A 362 11.96 0.20 30.48
N SER A 363 13.15 0.71 30.15
CA SER A 363 13.95 0.24 29.00
C SER A 363 14.89 -0.94 29.27
N ARG A 364 15.08 -1.37 30.53
CA ARG A 364 15.97 -2.50 30.87
C ARG A 364 15.44 -3.87 30.41
N LYS A 365 14.23 -3.94 29.84
CA LYS A 365 13.53 -5.19 29.47
C LYS A 365 13.62 -5.58 27.98
N ALA A 366 14.15 -4.73 27.10
CA ALA A 366 14.02 -4.91 25.65
C ALA A 366 15.14 -5.72 24.95
N ASN A 367 16.34 -5.84 25.54
CA ASN A 367 17.50 -6.47 24.88
C ASN A 367 17.55 -8.02 24.94
N THR A 368 16.53 -8.69 25.49
CA THR A 368 16.46 -10.16 25.58
C THR A 368 15.81 -10.82 24.36
N ALA A 369 15.24 -10.05 23.42
CA ALA A 369 14.27 -10.54 22.44
C ALA A 369 14.85 -11.24 21.19
N ASN A 370 16.07 -10.91 20.74
CA ASN A 370 16.58 -11.42 19.44
C ASN A 370 17.19 -12.83 19.51
N THR A 371 17.56 -13.34 20.69
CA THR A 371 18.02 -14.74 20.86
C THR A 371 16.84 -15.71 21.09
N ALA A 372 15.66 -15.20 21.44
CA ALA A 372 14.49 -16.01 21.82
C ALA A 372 13.63 -16.50 20.63
N LEU A 373 13.75 -15.87 19.46
CA LEU A 373 12.83 -16.09 18.32
C LEU A 373 12.93 -17.51 17.72
N ASN A 374 14.14 -18.08 17.66
CA ASN A 374 14.34 -19.47 17.22
C ASN A 374 13.92 -20.51 18.28
N SER A 375 13.92 -20.14 19.57
CA SER A 375 13.54 -21.07 20.65
C SER A 375 12.04 -21.26 20.80
N LEU A 376 11.20 -20.35 20.30
CA LEU A 376 9.75 -20.39 20.50
C LEU A 376 8.98 -21.06 19.35
N PHE A 377 9.62 -21.48 18.25
CA PHE A 377 8.89 -22.14 17.15
C PHE A 377 8.24 -23.47 17.55
N HIS A 378 8.72 -24.14 18.60
CA HIS A 378 8.10 -25.36 19.13
C HIS A 378 6.70 -25.14 19.71
N VAL A 379 6.33 -23.89 20.06
CA VAL A 379 5.00 -23.58 20.63
C VAL A 379 3.93 -23.37 19.55
N LEU A 380 4.33 -23.25 18.28
CA LEU A 380 3.41 -22.98 17.19
C LEU A 380 2.54 -24.21 16.89
N GLY A 381 1.22 -23.98 16.78
CA GLY A 381 0.28 -25.01 16.40
C GLY A 381 0.57 -25.58 15.00
N PRO A 382 0.12 -26.81 14.70
CA PRO A 382 0.48 -27.54 13.48
C PRO A 382 0.00 -26.85 12.18
N LYS A 383 -1.00 -25.98 12.27
CA LYS A 383 -1.52 -25.20 11.13
C LYS A 383 -0.81 -23.88 10.89
N VAL A 384 0.05 -23.42 11.81
CA VAL A 384 0.83 -22.19 11.64
C VAL A 384 2.08 -22.50 10.82
N ASN A 385 2.19 -21.95 9.62
CA ASN A 385 3.36 -22.15 8.77
C ASN A 385 4.56 -21.36 9.30
N GLN A 386 5.49 -22.05 9.98
CA GLN A 386 6.68 -21.46 10.60
C GLN A 386 7.53 -20.64 9.63
N ALA A 387 7.66 -21.08 8.36
CA ALA A 387 8.44 -20.35 7.35
C ALA A 387 7.85 -18.96 7.03
N LYS A 388 6.58 -18.75 7.33
CA LYS A 388 5.84 -17.50 7.11
C LYS A 388 5.73 -16.63 8.37
N VAL A 389 6.21 -17.10 9.51
CA VAL A 389 6.26 -16.34 10.77
C VAL A 389 7.48 -15.42 10.79
N SER A 390 7.29 -14.19 11.23
CA SER A 390 8.37 -13.20 11.44
C SER A 390 8.76 -13.06 12.91
N LYS A 391 7.80 -13.22 13.83
CA LYS A 391 8.02 -13.06 15.27
C LYS A 391 7.00 -13.90 16.04
N VAL A 392 7.44 -14.53 17.13
CA VAL A 392 6.58 -15.13 18.15
C VAL A 392 6.85 -14.42 19.46
N GLU A 393 5.80 -13.92 20.09
CA GLU A 393 5.89 -13.15 21.33
C GLU A 393 5.23 -13.91 22.48
N ASN A 394 5.99 -14.07 23.56
CA ASN A 394 5.56 -14.73 24.79
C ASN A 394 5.20 -13.66 25.84
N PRO A 395 3.90 -13.35 26.04
CA PRO A 395 3.49 -12.37 27.05
C PRO A 395 3.61 -12.94 28.47
N VAL A 396 3.49 -12.08 29.48
CA VAL A 396 3.42 -12.51 30.88
C VAL A 396 2.24 -13.48 31.10
N GLY A 397 2.51 -14.64 31.71
CA GLY A 397 1.51 -15.66 32.05
C GLY A 397 0.81 -15.39 33.38
N ASP A 398 0.00 -14.32 33.45
CA ASP A 398 -0.75 -13.91 34.65
C ASP A 398 -2.26 -14.14 34.54
N GLY A 399 -2.69 -14.98 33.60
CA GLY A 399 -4.10 -15.19 33.24
C GLY A 399 -4.66 -14.18 32.22
N ASN A 400 -3.92 -13.11 31.90
CA ASN A 400 -4.34 -12.12 30.88
C ASN A 400 -3.60 -12.27 29.53
N CYS A 401 -2.96 -13.41 29.27
CA CYS A 401 -2.08 -13.61 28.11
C CYS A 401 -2.75 -13.28 26.76
N GLY A 402 -4.04 -13.62 26.56
CA GLY A 402 -4.78 -13.25 25.34
C GLY A 402 -4.94 -11.73 25.17
N PHE A 403 -5.33 -11.01 26.23
CA PHE A 403 -5.43 -9.54 26.19
C PHE A 403 -4.07 -8.86 26.02
N ARG A 404 -3.02 -9.43 26.61
CA ARG A 404 -1.64 -8.99 26.41
C ARG A 404 -1.20 -9.17 24.96
N CYS A 405 -1.51 -10.31 24.34
CA CYS A 405 -1.25 -10.55 22.91
C CYS A 405 -1.94 -9.50 22.02
N LEU A 406 -3.23 -9.23 22.27
CA LEU A 406 -3.95 -8.16 21.58
C LEU A 406 -3.28 -6.79 21.79
N SER A 407 -2.81 -6.51 23.01
CA SER A 407 -2.12 -5.26 23.33
C SER A 407 -0.77 -5.14 22.60
N MET A 408 -0.03 -6.24 22.47
CA MET A 408 1.20 -6.28 21.66
C MET A 408 0.89 -6.01 20.19
N ALA A 409 -0.17 -6.63 19.64
CA ALA A 409 -0.57 -6.42 18.25
C ALA A 409 -1.04 -4.98 17.96
N ILE A 410 -1.81 -4.39 18.87
CA ILE A 410 -2.47 -3.08 18.66
C ILE A 410 -1.59 -1.90 19.10
N HIS A 411 -0.86 -2.04 20.20
CA HIS A 411 -0.07 -0.97 20.82
C HIS A 411 1.44 -1.18 20.79
N GLY A 412 1.91 -2.40 20.48
CA GLY A 412 3.32 -2.77 20.61
C GLY A 412 3.82 -2.82 22.06
N ASP A 413 2.91 -2.84 23.05
CA ASP A 413 3.24 -2.83 24.48
C ASP A 413 2.25 -3.70 25.26
N GLU A 414 2.68 -4.87 25.74
CA GLU A 414 1.82 -5.78 26.51
C GLU A 414 1.29 -5.17 27.81
N SER A 415 1.94 -4.13 28.34
CA SER A 415 1.55 -3.53 29.61
C SER A 415 0.23 -2.76 29.53
N LYS A 416 -0.30 -2.55 28.32
CA LYS A 416 -1.56 -1.84 28.05
C LYS A 416 -2.74 -2.79 27.86
N TYR A 417 -2.65 -4.03 28.33
CA TYR A 417 -3.73 -5.00 28.21
C TYR A 417 -5.04 -4.55 28.89
N GLN A 418 -4.97 -3.68 29.92
CA GLN A 418 -6.18 -3.12 30.53
C GLN A 418 -6.96 -2.22 29.56
N ASP A 419 -6.27 -1.41 28.73
CA ASP A 419 -6.92 -0.60 27.69
C ASP A 419 -7.67 -1.50 26.68
N ILE A 420 -7.09 -2.66 26.34
CA ILE A 420 -7.75 -3.66 25.49
C ILE A 420 -9.05 -4.13 26.14
N LYS A 421 -9.02 -4.50 27.43
CA LYS A 421 -10.21 -4.97 28.16
C LYS A 421 -11.27 -3.88 28.25
N ASP A 422 -10.88 -2.65 28.56
CA ASP A 422 -11.79 -1.51 28.70
C ASP A 422 -12.49 -1.18 27.37
N ARG A 423 -11.74 -1.23 26.26
CA ARG A 423 -12.29 -1.00 24.91
C ARG A 423 -13.21 -2.14 24.46
N MET A 424 -12.83 -3.39 24.72
CA MET A 424 -13.68 -4.55 24.45
C MET A 424 -14.96 -4.51 25.28
N LEU A 425 -14.88 -4.09 26.55
CA LEU A 425 -16.05 -3.93 27.42
C LEU A 425 -16.99 -2.84 26.90
N GLY A 426 -16.43 -1.70 26.47
CA GLY A 426 -17.20 -0.64 25.83
C GLY A 426 -17.93 -1.14 24.59
N ARG A 427 -17.25 -1.90 23.74
CA ARG A 427 -17.84 -2.46 22.52
C ARG A 427 -18.89 -3.54 22.80
N LEU A 428 -18.67 -4.40 23.80
CA LEU A 428 -19.64 -5.41 24.23
C LEU A 428 -20.97 -4.77 24.63
N LYS A 429 -20.90 -3.67 25.39
CA LYS A 429 -22.08 -2.90 25.82
C LYS A 429 -22.74 -2.17 24.66
N GLU A 430 -21.96 -1.55 23.79
CA GLU A 430 -22.43 -0.83 22.60
C GLU A 430 -23.22 -1.76 21.65
N MET A 431 -22.74 -2.99 21.43
CA MET A 431 -23.31 -3.91 20.46
C MET A 431 -24.20 -4.99 21.08
N LYS A 432 -24.60 -4.86 22.35
CA LYS A 432 -25.37 -5.88 23.08
C LYS A 432 -26.55 -6.41 22.24
N ASP A 433 -27.46 -5.53 21.81
CA ASP A 433 -28.64 -5.91 21.03
C ASP A 433 -28.26 -6.60 19.72
N SER A 434 -27.22 -6.12 19.03
CA SER A 434 -26.76 -6.71 17.77
C SER A 434 -26.19 -8.12 17.94
N TYR A 435 -25.52 -8.41 19.06
CA TYR A 435 -25.03 -9.76 19.34
C TYR A 435 -26.18 -10.74 19.64
N PHE A 436 -27.25 -10.30 20.31
CA PHE A 436 -28.44 -11.13 20.50
C PHE A 436 -29.25 -11.30 19.20
N ASP A 437 -29.43 -10.24 18.42
CA ASP A 437 -30.13 -10.26 17.12
C ASP A 437 -29.43 -11.14 16.07
N SER A 438 -28.10 -11.23 16.15
CA SER A 438 -27.29 -12.13 15.33
C SER A 438 -27.19 -13.53 15.91
N SER A 439 -27.75 -13.78 17.10
CA SER A 439 -27.64 -15.05 17.83
C SER A 439 -26.20 -15.45 18.16
N TRP A 440 -25.29 -14.47 18.28
CA TRP A 440 -23.93 -14.69 18.77
C TRP A 440 -23.93 -15.05 20.26
N PHE A 441 -24.67 -14.29 21.07
CA PHE A 441 -25.02 -14.68 22.43
C PHE A 441 -26.41 -15.31 22.43
N ILE A 442 -26.50 -16.55 22.90
CA ILE A 442 -27.77 -17.30 22.96
C ILE A 442 -28.52 -16.96 24.25
N ASN A 443 -27.80 -16.66 25.32
CA ASN A 443 -28.35 -16.39 26.65
C ASN A 443 -27.52 -15.32 27.39
N ASP A 444 -28.11 -14.76 28.46
CA ASP A 444 -27.45 -13.75 29.29
C ASP A 444 -26.23 -14.30 30.03
N SER A 445 -26.18 -15.60 30.35
CA SER A 445 -25.03 -16.19 31.06
C SER A 445 -23.74 -16.12 30.25
N ASP A 446 -23.81 -16.32 28.93
CA ASP A 446 -22.65 -16.22 28.03
C ASP A 446 -22.16 -14.76 27.93
N TYR A 447 -23.10 -13.81 27.88
CA TYR A 447 -22.80 -12.38 27.89
C TYR A 447 -22.14 -11.97 29.23
N ASP A 448 -22.75 -12.36 30.35
CA ASP A 448 -22.30 -12.02 31.72
C ASP A 448 -20.92 -12.61 32.01
N LYS A 449 -20.62 -13.81 31.50
CA LYS A 449 -19.28 -14.41 31.57
C LYS A 449 -18.24 -13.50 30.91
N VAL A 450 -18.51 -13.00 29.70
CA VAL A 450 -17.57 -12.11 28.99
C VAL A 450 -17.46 -10.76 29.69
N GLU A 451 -18.57 -10.19 30.17
CA GLU A 451 -18.55 -8.95 30.95
C GLU A 451 -17.71 -9.11 32.23
N LYS A 452 -17.84 -10.25 32.94
CA LYS A 452 -17.05 -10.58 34.13
C LYS A 452 -15.55 -10.67 33.81
N ILE A 453 -15.19 -11.37 32.73
CA ILE A 453 -13.79 -11.48 32.27
C ILE A 453 -13.20 -10.08 32.01
N LEU A 454 -13.92 -9.23 31.28
CA LEU A 454 -13.44 -7.91 30.86
C LEU A 454 -13.39 -6.89 32.00
N SER A 455 -14.33 -6.96 32.94
CA SER A 455 -14.41 -6.04 34.08
C SER A 455 -13.35 -6.33 35.15
N HIS A 456 -12.75 -7.53 35.14
CA HIS A 456 -11.70 -7.87 36.09
C HIS A 456 -10.41 -7.08 35.84
N THR A 457 -9.77 -6.61 36.91
CA THR A 457 -8.48 -5.89 36.86
C THR A 457 -7.42 -6.66 37.65
N GLY A 458 -6.16 -6.56 37.22
CA GLY A 458 -5.05 -7.28 37.84
C GLY A 458 -4.80 -8.68 37.27
N GLY A 459 -3.91 -9.44 37.90
CA GLY A 459 -3.57 -10.81 37.51
C GLY A 459 -4.60 -11.82 38.02
N CYS A 460 -5.00 -12.75 37.16
CA CYS A 460 -6.05 -13.75 37.43
C CYS A 460 -5.56 -15.20 37.25
N LEU A 461 -4.25 -15.46 37.40
CA LEU A 461 -3.66 -16.78 37.18
C LEU A 461 -4.36 -17.91 37.97
N ALA A 462 -4.82 -17.64 39.19
CA ALA A 462 -5.50 -18.61 40.04
C ALA A 462 -6.99 -18.84 39.67
N ASN A 463 -7.58 -17.99 38.83
CA ASN A 463 -9.00 -18.06 38.46
C ASN A 463 -9.16 -18.17 36.94
N GLN A 464 -9.23 -19.40 36.45
CA GLN A 464 -9.33 -19.71 35.03
C GLN A 464 -10.63 -19.19 34.38
N GLU A 465 -11.68 -18.94 35.15
CA GLU A 465 -12.93 -18.35 34.63
C GLU A 465 -12.74 -16.90 34.13
N LEU A 466 -11.67 -16.24 34.56
CA LEU A 466 -11.34 -14.86 34.19
C LEU A 466 -10.34 -14.77 33.04
N TRP A 467 -9.94 -15.90 32.47
CA TRP A 467 -8.99 -15.95 31.36
C TRP A 467 -9.66 -15.58 30.04
N PHE A 468 -8.84 -15.29 29.03
CA PHE A 468 -9.31 -15.06 27.66
C PHE A 468 -10.06 -16.29 27.13
N SER A 469 -11.34 -16.14 26.81
CA SER A 469 -12.23 -17.23 26.35
C SER A 469 -12.43 -17.15 24.84
N ASP A 470 -11.93 -18.13 24.09
CA ASP A 470 -12.32 -18.37 22.69
C ASP A 470 -13.59 -19.25 22.70
N PRO A 471 -14.64 -18.94 21.91
CA PRO A 471 -14.67 -17.97 20.81
C PRO A 471 -15.04 -16.52 21.18
N GLU A 472 -15.62 -16.28 22.37
CA GLU A 472 -16.35 -15.04 22.67
C GLU A 472 -15.44 -13.80 22.69
N CYS A 473 -14.27 -13.91 23.34
CA CYS A 473 -13.27 -12.84 23.38
C CYS A 473 -12.61 -12.61 22.03
N SER A 474 -12.42 -13.67 21.22
CA SER A 474 -11.82 -13.56 19.89
C SER A 474 -12.74 -12.80 18.93
N GLN A 475 -14.03 -13.11 18.93
CA GLN A 475 -15.01 -12.39 18.13
C GLN A 475 -15.15 -10.93 18.57
N LEU A 476 -15.32 -10.69 19.87
CA LEU A 476 -15.44 -9.34 20.40
C LEU A 476 -14.19 -8.50 20.11
N ALA A 477 -13.00 -9.10 20.15
CA ALA A 477 -11.76 -8.43 19.77
C ALA A 477 -11.77 -8.06 18.27
N ALA A 478 -12.26 -8.96 17.41
CA ALA A 478 -12.39 -8.66 15.98
C ALA A 478 -13.26 -7.42 15.73
N ASP A 479 -14.41 -7.35 16.42
CA ASP A 479 -15.33 -6.23 16.32
C ASP A 479 -14.78 -4.93 16.91
N THR A 480 -14.12 -5.02 18.07
CA THR A 480 -13.58 -3.87 18.80
C THR A 480 -12.45 -3.18 18.03
N PHE A 481 -11.61 -3.97 17.36
CA PHE A 481 -10.43 -3.47 16.65
C PHE A 481 -10.61 -3.43 15.13
N GLU A 482 -11.81 -3.78 14.64
CA GLU A 482 -12.18 -3.77 13.23
C GLU A 482 -11.14 -4.52 12.37
N THR A 483 -10.62 -5.62 12.91
CA THR A 483 -9.50 -6.39 12.34
C THR A 483 -9.79 -7.87 12.57
N PRO A 484 -9.63 -8.75 11.57
CA PRO A 484 -9.82 -10.18 11.77
C PRO A 484 -8.95 -10.75 12.90
N ILE A 485 -9.45 -11.74 13.63
CA ILE A 485 -8.69 -12.48 14.65
C ILE A 485 -8.60 -13.94 14.21
N GLU A 486 -7.38 -14.47 14.20
CA GLU A 486 -7.13 -15.88 13.93
C GLU A 486 -6.65 -16.55 15.22
N PHE A 487 -7.40 -17.54 15.69
CA PHE A 487 -7.09 -18.26 16.92
C PHE A 487 -6.69 -19.70 16.60
N HIS A 488 -5.46 -20.08 16.92
CA HIS A 488 -4.95 -21.44 16.79
C HIS A 488 -5.00 -22.13 18.15
N GLY A 489 -5.96 -23.04 18.32
CA GLY A 489 -6.04 -23.96 19.44
C GLY A 489 -5.30 -25.29 19.19
N PRO A 490 -5.23 -26.18 20.20
CA PRO A 490 -4.59 -27.48 20.06
C PRO A 490 -5.23 -28.40 19.01
N GLN A 491 -6.55 -28.30 18.83
CA GLN A 491 -7.33 -29.19 17.95
C GLN A 491 -7.91 -28.49 16.72
N SER A 492 -8.08 -27.17 16.78
CA SER A 492 -8.72 -26.38 15.74
C SER A 492 -8.01 -25.05 15.53
N SER A 493 -8.23 -24.45 14.38
CA SER A 493 -7.84 -23.07 14.12
C SER A 493 -9.03 -22.38 13.50
N THR A 494 -9.34 -21.19 13.98
CA THR A 494 -10.59 -20.50 13.70
C THR A 494 -10.33 -19.05 13.33
N LEU A 495 -11.02 -18.57 12.30
CA LEU A 495 -11.02 -17.15 11.89
C LEU A 495 -12.31 -16.46 12.34
N TYR A 496 -12.15 -15.29 12.94
CA TYR A 496 -13.22 -14.40 13.37
C TYR A 496 -13.12 -13.08 12.58
N LEU A 497 -14.21 -12.70 11.91
CA LEU A 497 -14.32 -11.48 11.13
C LEU A 497 -15.13 -10.42 11.90
N PRO A 498 -14.85 -9.12 11.73
CA PRO A 498 -15.68 -8.08 12.30
C PRO A 498 -17.11 -8.11 11.75
N ILE A 499 -18.10 -8.22 12.65
CA ILE A 499 -19.56 -8.22 12.44
C ILE A 499 -20.06 -6.76 12.50
N MET A 500 -19.76 -5.96 11.46
CA MET A 500 -20.12 -4.54 11.42
C MET A 500 -21.03 -4.21 10.24
N ARG A 501 -22.03 -3.33 10.46
CA ARG A 501 -22.99 -2.86 9.42
C ARG A 501 -22.32 -2.16 8.23
N HIS A 502 -21.08 -1.69 8.39
CA HIS A 502 -20.25 -1.11 7.34
C HIS A 502 -18.87 -1.79 7.33
N THR A 503 -18.63 -2.63 6.32
CA THR A 503 -17.58 -3.67 6.21
C THR A 503 -16.15 -3.15 5.98
N LYS A 504 -15.84 -1.93 6.42
CA LYS A 504 -14.49 -1.38 6.25
C LYS A 504 -13.62 -1.72 7.46
N TYR A 505 -12.78 -2.73 7.31
CA TYR A 505 -11.83 -3.11 8.33
C TYR A 505 -10.72 -2.07 8.44
N LYS A 506 -10.18 -1.90 9.65
CA LYS A 506 -8.95 -1.13 9.90
C LYS A 506 -7.74 -1.84 9.30
N SER A 507 -7.75 -3.17 9.30
CA SER A 507 -6.77 -4.04 8.66
C SER A 507 -7.48 -5.30 8.17
N TYR A 508 -7.16 -5.76 6.96
CA TYR A 508 -7.65 -7.04 6.42
C TYR A 508 -6.74 -8.22 6.81
N ARG A 509 -5.59 -7.90 7.41
CA ARG A 509 -4.64 -8.87 7.91
C ARG A 509 -5.03 -9.29 9.34
N PRO A 510 -5.17 -10.61 9.62
CA PRO A 510 -5.55 -11.07 10.95
C PRO A 510 -4.48 -10.84 12.02
N ILE A 511 -4.93 -10.63 13.26
CA ILE A 511 -4.10 -10.80 14.45
C ILE A 511 -4.12 -12.27 14.83
N VAL A 512 -2.94 -12.90 14.89
CA VAL A 512 -2.81 -14.34 15.10
C VAL A 512 -2.48 -14.64 16.56
N LEU A 513 -3.38 -15.36 17.21
CA LEU A 513 -3.28 -15.84 18.59
C LEU A 513 -3.04 -17.36 18.57
N ASN A 514 -2.05 -17.83 19.31
CA ASN A 514 -1.69 -19.26 19.33
C ASN A 514 -1.69 -19.78 20.77
N LEU A 515 -2.58 -20.73 21.06
CA LEU A 515 -2.70 -21.38 22.36
C LEU A 515 -1.77 -22.60 22.43
N HIS A 516 -0.86 -22.59 23.40
CA HIS A 516 0.01 -23.72 23.71
C HIS A 516 0.17 -23.86 25.23
N SER A 517 -0.11 -25.04 25.77
CA SER A 517 0.01 -25.34 27.21
C SER A 517 -0.69 -24.32 28.11
N ASN A 518 -1.96 -24.01 27.80
CA ASN A 518 -2.80 -23.02 28.51
C ASN A 518 -2.25 -21.59 28.53
N HIS A 519 -1.34 -21.26 27.63
CA HIS A 519 -0.80 -19.91 27.44
C HIS A 519 -0.96 -19.45 25.99
N ILE A 520 -1.38 -18.20 25.80
CA ILE A 520 -1.60 -17.62 24.48
C ILE A 520 -0.37 -16.80 24.09
N TYR A 521 0.13 -17.07 22.89
CA TYR A 521 1.25 -16.38 22.25
C TYR A 521 0.74 -15.52 21.10
N HIS A 522 1.37 -14.36 20.90
CA HIS A 522 1.10 -13.53 19.74
C HIS A 522 2.05 -13.91 18.60
N VAL A 523 1.49 -14.19 17.42
CA VAL A 523 2.26 -14.60 16.25
C VAL A 523 2.18 -13.50 15.19
N THR A 524 3.33 -12.93 14.84
CA THR A 524 3.40 -11.95 13.76
C THR A 524 3.87 -12.62 12.48
N MET A 525 3.01 -12.68 11.47
CA MET A 525 3.37 -13.18 10.14
C MET A 525 4.34 -12.23 9.40
N LYS A 526 5.09 -12.71 8.42
CA LYS A 526 5.93 -11.85 7.58
C LYS A 526 5.06 -10.90 6.75
N LYS A 527 5.47 -9.63 6.62
CA LYS A 527 4.76 -8.65 5.75
C LYS A 527 4.67 -9.17 4.32
N GLY A 528 3.55 -8.93 3.65
CA GLY A 528 3.29 -9.37 2.27
C GLY A 528 3.22 -10.88 2.07
N THR A 529 3.32 -11.69 3.14
CA THR A 529 3.33 -13.15 3.03
C THR A 529 1.91 -13.70 3.18
N LYS A 530 1.44 -14.40 2.14
CA LYS A 530 0.14 -15.07 2.14
C LYS A 530 0.21 -16.39 2.86
N TYR A 531 -0.86 -16.77 3.53
CA TYR A 531 -1.04 -18.10 4.07
C TYR A 531 -2.54 -18.42 4.08
N GLY A 532 -2.87 -19.72 4.03
CA GLY A 532 -4.26 -20.14 4.16
C GLY A 532 -4.75 -19.76 5.54
N TYR A 533 -5.80 -18.94 5.60
CA TYR A 533 -6.44 -18.64 6.88
C TYR A 533 -7.09 -19.88 7.45
N ALA A 534 -7.17 -19.92 8.78
CA ALA A 534 -8.11 -20.77 9.46
C ALA A 534 -9.53 -20.67 8.86
N GLY A 535 -10.28 -21.77 8.92
CA GLY A 535 -11.69 -21.77 8.55
C GLY A 535 -12.49 -20.86 9.47
N ILE A 536 -13.53 -20.21 8.92
CA ILE A 536 -14.44 -19.41 9.74
C ILE A 536 -15.18 -20.33 10.73
N ASN A 537 -15.34 -19.88 11.97
CA ASN A 537 -16.15 -20.59 12.98
C ASN A 537 -17.56 -20.87 12.43
N ILE A 538 -18.12 -22.07 12.61
CA ILE A 538 -19.41 -22.45 12.03
C ILE A 538 -20.54 -21.51 12.45
N MET A 539 -20.60 -21.14 13.74
CA MET A 539 -21.60 -20.19 14.26
C MET A 539 -21.39 -18.80 13.64
N HIS A 540 -20.13 -18.38 13.56
CA HIS A 540 -19.77 -17.10 12.95
C HIS A 540 -20.08 -17.03 11.46
N ASN A 541 -19.89 -18.13 10.72
CA ASN A 541 -20.11 -18.19 9.28
C ASN A 541 -21.58 -17.90 8.94
N ALA A 542 -22.52 -18.48 9.69
CA ALA A 542 -23.95 -18.22 9.50
C ALA A 542 -24.31 -16.74 9.73
N ILE A 543 -23.66 -16.09 10.70
CA ILE A 543 -23.83 -14.67 10.98
C ILE A 543 -23.25 -13.82 9.86
N CYS A 544 -22.04 -14.15 9.40
CA CYS A 544 -21.41 -13.48 8.26
C CYS A 544 -22.28 -13.56 7.01
N GLU A 545 -22.83 -14.73 6.69
CA GLU A 545 -23.73 -14.95 5.56
C GLU A 545 -24.98 -14.06 5.66
N LYS A 546 -25.64 -14.04 6.83
CA LYS A 546 -26.82 -13.20 7.10
C LYS A 546 -26.53 -11.70 6.91
N LEU A 547 -25.32 -11.26 7.23
CA LEU A 547 -24.90 -9.86 7.15
C LEU A 547 -24.20 -9.50 5.83
N GLY A 548 -24.06 -10.44 4.89
CA GLY A 548 -23.35 -10.22 3.64
C GLY A 548 -21.84 -9.96 3.82
N ILE A 549 -21.26 -10.41 4.93
CA ILE A 549 -19.83 -10.33 5.20
C ILE A 549 -19.16 -11.48 4.43
N PRO A 550 -18.20 -11.18 3.54
CA PRO A 550 -17.70 -12.19 2.64
C PRO A 550 -16.71 -13.12 3.36
N ASN A 551 -16.87 -14.44 3.18
CA ASN A 551 -16.03 -15.44 3.82
C ASN A 551 -14.60 -15.34 3.27
N GLN A 552 -13.70 -14.81 4.09
CA GLN A 552 -12.31 -14.61 3.71
C GLN A 552 -11.53 -15.93 3.70
N SER A 553 -11.88 -16.93 4.52
CA SER A 553 -11.12 -18.19 4.65
C SER A 553 -11.08 -19.01 3.35
N GLU A 554 -12.18 -19.05 2.60
CA GLU A 554 -12.27 -19.80 1.34
C GLU A 554 -11.54 -19.13 0.16
N SER A 555 -11.18 -17.85 0.30
CA SER A 555 -10.46 -17.07 -0.72
C SER A 555 -9.02 -17.53 -0.92
N TYR A 556 -8.43 -18.14 0.10
CA TYR A 556 -7.01 -18.54 0.16
C TYR A 556 -6.82 -20.06 0.03
N ALA A 557 -7.92 -20.81 -0.08
CA ALA A 557 -7.89 -22.23 -0.40
C ALA A 557 -7.68 -22.39 -1.92
N GLY A 558 -6.42 -22.23 -2.34
CA GLY A 558 -5.95 -22.48 -3.69
C GLY A 558 -4.67 -23.28 -3.65
#